data_AF-A0A0X8FFS9-F1
#
_entry.id   AF-A0A0X8FFS9-F1
#
_cell.length_a   1.000
_cell.length_b   1.000
_cell.length_c   1.000
_cell.angle_alpha   90.00
_cell.angle_beta   90.00
_cell.angle_gamma   90.00
#
_symmetry.space_group_name_H-M   'P 1'
#
loop_
_entity.id
_entity.type
_entity.pdbx_description
1 polymer ?
#
loop_
_entity_poly.entity_id
_entity_poly.type
_entity_poly.pdbx_seq_one_letter_code
_entity_poly.pdbx_strand_id
1 'polypeptide(L)'
;MNRVCELLNIDYPIFQGSMAGVAEAPLAGAVSEAGGLGVIATAGRKGDWLREQIKTVREITDKTFAVNLMLMSHNTEEIMEVIIDEGIKVVTTGAGNAAPLIAPLHEAGIKVVPVVANARQAKKMEDAGADAVVCEGTEAGGHVGEVTTMPLARAVIAAVDIPVIIAGGISDGHGLAAAFALGGEGVQLGTVFCASEEAPIAQGYKEAIVNCGLTDTVVVGRSIGAPVRLIQNDMVAKLQEEIDNGSTRDEFEKSNLQMLLTAITKGDTENGIVTIGQVAGNITEIRPVKEIIDSIVEEAREALKNMPSI
;
A
#
# COMPACT_ATOMS: atom_id res chain seq x y z
N MET A 1 18.18 -17.28 0.72
CA MET A 1 17.80 -15.89 0.41
C MET A 1 16.28 -15.86 0.30
N ASN A 2 15.62 -14.78 0.71
CA ASN A 2 14.16 -14.66 0.60
C ASN A 2 13.75 -14.56 -0.90
N ARG A 3 12.70 -15.26 -1.35
CA ARG A 3 12.31 -15.31 -2.79
C ARG A 3 11.89 -13.94 -3.31
N VAL A 4 11.21 -13.12 -2.50
CA VAL A 4 10.79 -11.76 -2.89
C VAL A 4 12.00 -10.86 -3.08
N CYS A 5 12.96 -10.90 -2.16
CA CYS A 5 14.22 -10.14 -2.28
C CYS A 5 15.00 -10.50 -3.55
N GLU A 6 15.11 -11.79 -3.86
CA GLU A 6 15.78 -12.28 -5.07
C GLU A 6 15.02 -11.87 -6.35
N LEU A 7 13.70 -12.06 -6.34
CA LEU A 7 12.82 -11.78 -7.48
C LEU A 7 12.84 -10.30 -7.88
N LEU A 8 12.85 -9.40 -6.90
CA LEU A 8 12.69 -7.96 -7.11
C LEU A 8 14.01 -7.18 -6.95
N ASN A 9 15.11 -7.86 -6.61
CA ASN A 9 16.40 -7.25 -6.34
C ASN A 9 16.30 -6.12 -5.29
N ILE A 10 15.84 -6.49 -4.09
CA ILE A 10 15.71 -5.61 -2.91
C ILE A 10 16.36 -6.28 -1.70
N ASP A 11 16.81 -5.49 -0.72
CA ASP A 11 17.53 -5.99 0.46
C ASP A 11 16.59 -6.60 1.50
N TYR A 12 15.43 -5.97 1.70
CA TYR A 12 14.43 -6.35 2.70
C TYR A 12 13.06 -6.58 2.03
N PRO A 13 12.30 -7.62 2.42
CA PRO A 13 11.00 -7.92 1.82
C PRO A 13 9.90 -7.03 2.44
N ILE A 14 10.14 -5.72 2.41
CA ILE A 14 9.33 -4.66 3.01
C ILE A 14 8.93 -3.70 1.89
N PHE A 15 7.64 -3.66 1.59
CA PHE A 15 7.10 -2.78 0.56
C PHE A 15 6.44 -1.58 1.24
N GLN A 16 6.64 -0.40 0.67
CA GLN A 16 5.76 0.73 0.93
C GLN A 16 4.52 0.62 0.03
N GLY A 17 3.33 0.59 0.62
CA GLY A 17 2.08 0.39 -0.12
C GLY A 17 1.71 1.58 -1.01
N SER A 18 1.05 1.32 -2.14
CA SER A 18 0.57 2.40 -3.02
C SER A 18 -0.50 3.24 -2.33
N MET A 19 -0.17 4.50 -2.03
CA MET A 19 -1.04 5.43 -1.30
C MET A 19 -1.25 6.69 -2.15
N ALA A 20 -2.45 6.84 -2.73
CA ALA A 20 -2.75 7.96 -3.61
C ALA A 20 -2.53 9.31 -2.90
N GLY A 21 -1.74 10.19 -3.51
CA GLY A 21 -1.38 11.50 -2.95
C GLY A 21 -0.32 11.48 -1.84
N VAL A 22 0.18 10.30 -1.44
CA VAL A 22 1.24 10.16 -0.42
C VAL A 22 2.49 9.51 -1.00
N ALA A 23 2.30 8.44 -1.77
CA ALA A 23 3.32 7.61 -2.36
C ALA A 23 3.95 8.27 -3.60
N GLU A 24 4.70 9.34 -3.34
CA GLU A 24 5.43 10.13 -4.34
C GLU A 24 6.94 9.91 -4.21
N ALA A 25 7.72 10.51 -5.11
CA ALA A 25 9.15 10.27 -5.28
C ALA A 25 9.99 10.39 -3.99
N PRO A 26 9.80 11.41 -3.11
CA PRO A 26 10.58 11.50 -1.88
C PRO A 26 10.43 10.26 -0.98
N LEU A 27 9.20 9.77 -0.81
CA LEU A 27 8.91 8.61 0.00
C LEU A 27 9.39 7.32 -0.68
N ALA A 28 9.03 7.13 -1.96
CA ALA A 28 9.41 5.92 -2.69
C ALA A 28 10.93 5.79 -2.84
N GLY A 29 11.64 6.90 -3.08
CA GLY A 29 13.10 6.94 -3.11
C GLY A 29 13.72 6.59 -1.77
N ALA A 30 13.23 7.18 -0.67
CA ALA A 30 13.74 6.90 0.67
C ALA A 30 13.55 5.43 1.10
N VAL A 31 12.40 4.83 0.79
CA VAL A 31 12.12 3.41 1.09
C VAL A 31 13.04 2.49 0.31
N SER A 32 13.24 2.79 -0.97
CA SER A 32 14.12 2.00 -1.84
C SER A 32 15.57 2.14 -1.40
N GLU A 33 16.04 3.35 -1.08
CA GLU A 33 17.38 3.60 -0.56
C GLU A 33 17.66 2.83 0.74
N ALA A 34 16.69 2.81 1.65
CA ALA A 34 16.73 2.03 2.89
C ALA A 34 16.67 0.51 2.69
N GLY A 35 16.51 0.02 1.44
CA GLY A 35 16.60 -1.39 1.08
C GLY A 35 15.25 -2.11 0.94
N GLY A 36 14.13 -1.41 1.16
CA GLY A 36 12.80 -1.92 0.85
C GLY A 36 12.43 -1.72 -0.63
N LEU A 37 11.15 -1.92 -0.95
CA LEU A 37 10.58 -1.56 -2.26
C LEU A 37 9.69 -0.31 -2.09
N GLY A 38 10.19 0.83 -2.54
CA GLY A 38 9.37 2.03 -2.66
C GLY A 38 8.44 1.95 -3.86
N VAL A 39 7.26 2.57 -3.77
CA VAL A 39 6.21 2.48 -4.80
C VAL A 39 5.67 3.88 -5.10
N ILE A 40 5.75 4.32 -6.35
CA ILE A 40 5.10 5.55 -6.82
C ILE A 40 3.63 5.25 -7.17
N ALA A 41 2.68 5.97 -6.58
CA ALA A 41 1.26 5.84 -6.90
C ALA A 41 0.83 6.77 -8.05
N THR A 42 0.23 6.20 -9.10
CA THR A 42 -0.16 6.96 -10.31
C THR A 42 -1.64 7.33 -10.38
N ALA A 43 -2.44 6.95 -9.38
CA ALA A 43 -3.87 7.25 -9.35
C ALA A 43 -4.13 8.76 -9.50
N GLY A 44 -4.87 9.13 -10.55
CA GLY A 44 -5.19 10.53 -10.86
C GLY A 44 -4.02 11.36 -11.44
N ARG A 45 -2.93 10.72 -11.86
CA ARG A 45 -1.73 11.37 -12.42
C ARG A 45 -1.61 11.12 -13.92
N LYS A 46 -0.76 11.91 -14.59
CA LYS A 46 -0.47 11.83 -16.03
C LYS A 46 0.96 11.34 -16.27
N GLY A 47 1.26 10.97 -17.51
CA GLY A 47 2.57 10.44 -17.91
C GLY A 47 3.74 11.38 -17.60
N ASP A 48 3.62 12.67 -17.94
CA ASP A 48 4.68 13.66 -17.66
C ASP A 48 4.97 13.78 -16.16
N TRP A 49 3.93 13.74 -15.31
CA TRP A 49 4.11 13.74 -13.87
C TRP A 49 4.89 12.51 -13.43
N LEU A 50 4.55 11.32 -13.95
CA LEU A 50 5.25 10.08 -13.61
C LEU A 50 6.73 10.14 -14.05
N ARG A 51 7.05 10.67 -15.24
CA ARG A 51 8.44 10.82 -15.69
C ARG A 51 9.27 11.68 -14.72
N GLU A 52 8.72 12.80 -14.25
CA GLU A 52 9.38 13.63 -13.25
C GLU A 52 9.56 12.89 -11.91
N GLN A 53 8.55 12.13 -11.45
CA GLN A 53 8.69 11.33 -10.23
C GLN A 53 9.79 10.27 -10.35
N ILE A 54 9.83 9.54 -11.47
CA ILE A 54 10.85 8.52 -11.77
C ILE A 54 12.24 9.15 -11.76
N LYS A 55 12.40 10.31 -12.39
CA LYS A 55 13.65 11.06 -12.39
C LYS A 55 14.07 11.43 -10.96
N THR A 56 13.16 11.99 -10.15
CA THR A 56 13.46 12.34 -8.76
C THR A 56 13.83 11.13 -7.92
N VAL A 57 13.17 9.98 -8.08
CA VAL A 57 13.58 8.76 -7.36
C VAL A 57 15.01 8.35 -7.73
N ARG A 58 15.38 8.42 -9.01
CA ARG A 58 16.74 8.12 -9.49
C ARG A 58 17.81 9.12 -9.00
N GLU A 59 17.41 10.33 -8.62
CA GLU A 59 18.29 11.29 -7.96
C GLU A 59 18.53 10.92 -6.47
N ILE A 60 17.60 10.17 -5.86
CA ILE A 60 17.68 9.71 -4.47
C ILE A 60 18.44 8.39 -4.37
N THR A 61 18.21 7.45 -5.29
CA THR A 61 18.74 6.09 -5.21
C THR A 61 18.89 5.41 -6.57
N ASP A 62 19.87 4.51 -6.66
CA ASP A 62 20.05 3.58 -7.78
C ASP A 62 19.33 2.23 -7.57
N LYS A 63 18.67 2.04 -6.41
CA LYS A 63 18.00 0.78 -6.05
C LYS A 63 16.64 0.63 -6.74
N THR A 64 16.15 -0.62 -6.76
CA THR A 64 14.86 -0.95 -7.37
C THR A 64 13.70 -0.25 -6.65
N PHE A 65 12.83 0.40 -7.41
CA PHE A 65 11.53 0.89 -6.97
C PHE A 65 10.45 0.45 -7.96
N ALA A 66 9.19 0.53 -7.53
CA ALA A 66 8.04 0.15 -8.32
C ALA A 66 7.16 1.35 -8.68
N VAL A 67 6.31 1.14 -9.68
CA VAL A 67 5.20 2.04 -10.01
C VAL A 67 3.89 1.29 -9.85
N ASN A 68 2.93 1.87 -9.14
CA ASN A 68 1.59 1.33 -9.04
C ASN A 68 0.74 1.81 -10.21
N LEU A 69 0.14 0.87 -10.94
CA LEU A 69 -0.77 1.13 -12.05
C LEU A 69 -2.23 1.03 -11.56
N MET A 70 -2.95 2.16 -11.62
CA MET A 70 -4.37 2.18 -11.30
C MET A 70 -5.20 1.70 -12.50
N LEU A 71 -5.73 0.48 -12.40
CA LEU A 71 -6.38 -0.22 -13.51
C LEU A 71 -7.74 0.36 -13.93
N MET A 72 -8.36 1.14 -13.04
CA MET A 72 -9.65 1.80 -13.30
C MET A 72 -9.49 3.23 -13.83
N SER A 73 -8.25 3.69 -14.06
CA SER A 73 -7.99 5.02 -14.59
C SER A 73 -8.15 5.07 -16.11
N HIS A 74 -8.67 6.18 -16.63
CA HIS A 74 -8.89 6.36 -18.07
C HIS A 74 -7.60 6.44 -18.90
N ASN A 75 -6.44 6.60 -18.24
CA ASN A 75 -5.14 6.77 -18.86
C ASN A 75 -4.13 5.67 -18.50
N THR A 76 -4.61 4.46 -18.16
CA THR A 76 -3.75 3.32 -17.84
C THR A 76 -2.73 3.02 -18.96
N GLU A 77 -3.12 3.15 -20.23
CA GLU A 77 -2.22 2.94 -21.38
C GLU A 77 -1.06 3.95 -21.40
N GLU A 78 -1.35 5.24 -21.25
CA GLU A 78 -0.34 6.31 -21.17
C GLU A 78 0.68 6.05 -20.05
N ILE A 79 0.19 5.68 -18.86
CA ILE A 79 1.05 5.38 -17.71
C ILE A 79 1.91 4.13 -17.97
N MET A 80 1.33 3.11 -18.60
CA MET A 80 2.05 1.88 -18.96
C MET A 80 3.15 2.14 -19.99
N GLU A 81 2.93 3.01 -20.99
CA GLU A 81 3.96 3.44 -21.94
C GLU A 81 5.14 4.10 -21.20
N VAL A 82 4.86 5.02 -20.27
CA VAL A 82 5.91 5.66 -19.47
C VAL A 82 6.71 4.65 -18.66
N ILE A 83 6.03 3.68 -18.02
CA ILE A 83 6.69 2.61 -17.23
C ILE A 83 7.68 1.83 -18.11
N ILE A 84 7.27 1.47 -19.33
CA ILE A 84 8.09 0.71 -20.28
C ILE A 84 9.26 1.57 -20.79
N ASP A 85 8.98 2.79 -21.26
CA ASP A 85 9.99 3.71 -21.79
C ASP A 85 11.07 4.05 -20.77
N GLU A 86 10.66 4.27 -19.52
CA GLU A 86 11.59 4.55 -18.43
C GLU A 86 12.27 3.28 -17.93
N GLY A 87 11.88 2.08 -18.36
CA GLY A 87 12.54 0.83 -17.98
C GLY A 87 12.38 0.49 -16.49
N ILE A 88 11.23 0.83 -15.90
CA ILE A 88 10.83 0.40 -14.56
C ILE A 88 10.87 -1.12 -14.45
N LYS A 89 11.26 -1.66 -13.29
CA LYS A 89 11.46 -3.11 -13.12
C LYS A 89 10.30 -3.81 -12.42
N VAL A 90 9.50 -3.07 -11.67
CA VAL A 90 8.40 -3.64 -10.87
C VAL A 90 7.15 -2.78 -11.04
N VAL A 91 6.03 -3.42 -11.32
CA VAL A 91 4.70 -2.81 -11.34
C VAL A 91 3.85 -3.48 -10.28
N THR A 92 3.21 -2.67 -9.45
CA THR A 92 2.11 -3.14 -8.60
C THR A 92 0.78 -2.69 -9.22
N THR A 93 -0.32 -3.39 -8.94
CA THR A 93 -1.64 -2.96 -9.42
C THR A 93 -2.65 -2.94 -8.29
N GLY A 94 -3.47 -1.89 -8.23
CA GLY A 94 -4.58 -1.78 -7.28
C GLY A 94 -5.86 -2.46 -7.76
N ALA A 95 -7.01 -1.90 -7.36
CA ALA A 95 -8.33 -2.41 -7.73
C ALA A 95 -8.52 -2.51 -9.24
N GLY A 96 -9.03 -3.66 -9.71
CA GLY A 96 -9.28 -3.96 -11.12
C GLY A 96 -8.86 -5.38 -11.49
N ASN A 97 -8.71 -5.66 -12.78
CA ASN A 97 -8.24 -6.96 -13.30
C ASN A 97 -6.90 -6.79 -14.02
N ALA A 98 -5.80 -7.13 -13.34
CA ALA A 98 -4.45 -6.98 -13.90
C ALA A 98 -4.09 -8.01 -14.98
N ALA A 99 -4.80 -9.15 -15.03
CA ALA A 99 -4.46 -10.30 -15.88
C ALA A 99 -4.15 -9.94 -17.36
N PRO A 100 -4.90 -9.06 -18.05
CA PRO A 100 -4.60 -8.69 -19.44
C PRO A 100 -3.28 -7.93 -19.62
N LEU A 101 -2.76 -7.31 -18.57
CA LEU A 101 -1.56 -6.47 -18.63
C LEU A 101 -0.27 -7.22 -18.28
N ILE A 102 -0.37 -8.40 -17.67
CA ILE A 102 0.80 -9.15 -17.17
C ILE A 102 1.72 -9.55 -18.33
N ALA A 103 1.18 -10.18 -19.38
CA ALA A 103 1.99 -10.63 -20.51
C ALA A 103 2.69 -9.46 -21.25
N PRO A 104 2.01 -8.36 -21.61
CA PRO A 104 2.67 -7.18 -22.17
C PRO A 104 3.77 -6.58 -21.27
N LEU A 105 3.56 -6.51 -19.95
CA LEU A 105 4.58 -6.01 -19.01
C LEU A 105 5.77 -6.96 -18.93
N HIS A 106 5.53 -8.28 -18.96
CA HIS A 106 6.57 -9.30 -19.00
C HIS A 106 7.42 -9.23 -20.27
N GLU A 107 6.82 -8.95 -21.43
CA GLU A 107 7.56 -8.74 -22.69
C GLU A 107 8.54 -7.56 -22.59
N ALA A 108 8.23 -6.56 -21.76
CA ALA A 108 9.12 -5.44 -21.43
C ALA A 108 10.13 -5.74 -20.30
N GLY A 109 10.13 -6.98 -19.76
CA GLY A 109 11.02 -7.39 -18.66
C GLY A 109 10.60 -6.87 -17.29
N ILE A 110 9.33 -6.51 -17.11
CA ILE A 110 8.79 -5.91 -15.88
C ILE A 110 8.16 -7.01 -15.02
N LYS A 111 8.43 -7.00 -13.72
CA LYS A 111 7.78 -7.86 -12.72
C LYS A 111 6.44 -7.30 -12.29
N VAL A 112 5.41 -8.13 -12.19
CA VAL A 112 4.04 -7.68 -11.87
C VAL A 112 3.56 -8.29 -10.56
N VAL A 113 3.21 -7.43 -9.61
CA VAL A 113 2.77 -7.78 -8.26
C VAL A 113 1.39 -7.16 -7.96
N PRO A 114 0.28 -7.82 -8.33
CA PRO A 114 -1.05 -7.31 -8.08
C PRO A 114 -1.48 -7.43 -6.61
N VAL A 115 -2.28 -6.47 -6.15
CA VAL A 115 -3.00 -6.56 -4.87
C VAL A 115 -4.29 -7.36 -5.06
N VAL A 116 -4.55 -8.30 -4.15
CA VAL A 116 -5.72 -9.19 -4.18
C VAL A 116 -6.42 -9.21 -2.83
N ALA A 117 -7.75 -9.36 -2.87
CA ALA A 117 -8.60 -9.35 -1.67
C ALA A 117 -9.10 -10.76 -1.28
N ASN A 118 -8.77 -11.80 -2.03
CA ASN A 118 -9.13 -13.19 -1.73
C ASN A 118 -8.31 -14.21 -2.53
N ALA A 119 -8.35 -15.47 -2.09
CA ALA A 119 -7.65 -16.59 -2.69
C ALA A 119 -8.01 -16.85 -4.18
N ARG A 120 -9.27 -16.61 -4.58
CA ARG A 120 -9.70 -16.79 -5.97
C ARG A 120 -9.03 -15.78 -6.89
N GLN A 121 -8.94 -14.52 -6.45
CA GLN A 121 -8.22 -13.48 -7.18
C GLN A 121 -6.72 -13.79 -7.24
N ALA A 122 -6.11 -14.22 -6.12
CA ALA A 122 -4.71 -14.63 -6.09
C ALA A 122 -4.42 -15.71 -7.13
N LYS A 123 -5.22 -16.79 -7.15
CA LYS A 123 -5.05 -17.88 -8.11
C LYS A 123 -5.24 -17.40 -9.56
N LYS A 124 -6.21 -16.53 -9.81
CA LYS A 124 -6.40 -15.92 -11.14
C LYS A 124 -5.17 -15.12 -11.59
N MET A 125 -4.53 -14.39 -10.68
CA MET A 125 -3.34 -13.60 -11.00
C MET A 125 -2.13 -14.50 -11.26
N GLU A 126 -1.95 -15.55 -10.46
CA GLU A 126 -0.93 -16.58 -10.70
C GLU A 126 -1.12 -17.28 -12.05
N ASP A 127 -2.34 -17.72 -12.37
CA ASP A 127 -2.65 -18.39 -13.64
C ASP A 127 -2.40 -17.46 -14.85
N ALA A 128 -2.49 -16.14 -14.64
CA ALA A 128 -2.17 -15.11 -15.63
C ALA A 128 -0.67 -14.74 -15.67
N GLY A 129 0.15 -15.31 -14.79
CA GLY A 129 1.60 -15.15 -14.76
C GLY A 129 2.13 -14.10 -13.77
N ALA A 130 1.36 -13.66 -12.78
CA ALA A 130 1.88 -12.72 -11.77
C ALA A 130 3.14 -13.28 -11.08
N ASP A 131 4.13 -12.44 -10.82
CA ASP A 131 5.41 -12.87 -10.24
C ASP A 131 5.33 -13.07 -8.71
N ALA A 132 4.44 -12.32 -8.06
CA ALA A 132 4.07 -12.39 -6.65
C ALA A 132 2.70 -11.74 -6.45
N VAL A 133 2.09 -11.85 -5.27
CA VAL A 133 0.83 -11.14 -4.96
C VAL A 133 0.91 -10.46 -3.60
N VAL A 134 0.24 -9.32 -3.47
CA VAL A 134 -0.03 -8.70 -2.17
C VAL A 134 -1.43 -9.09 -1.72
N CYS A 135 -1.60 -9.68 -0.53
CA CYS A 135 -2.92 -9.91 0.06
C CYS A 135 -3.18 -8.93 1.21
N GLU A 136 -4.25 -8.14 1.09
CA GLU A 136 -4.52 -7.03 2.00
C GLU A 136 -5.77 -7.26 2.87
N GLY A 137 -5.57 -7.32 4.19
CA GLY A 137 -6.65 -7.48 5.15
C GLY A 137 -7.43 -6.19 5.42
N THR A 138 -8.66 -6.33 5.93
CA THR A 138 -9.57 -5.19 6.15
C THR A 138 -9.10 -4.18 7.20
N GLU A 139 -8.11 -4.52 8.02
CA GLU A 139 -7.44 -3.61 8.97
C GLU A 139 -6.50 -2.60 8.30
N ALA A 140 -6.21 -2.75 7.00
CA ALA A 140 -5.49 -1.76 6.19
C ALA A 140 -6.25 -0.43 6.05
N GLY A 141 -5.54 0.63 5.64
CA GLY A 141 -6.13 1.95 5.37
C GLY A 141 -6.58 2.11 3.93
N GLY A 142 -7.47 3.07 3.67
CA GLY A 142 -7.98 3.30 2.32
C GLY A 142 -9.01 2.25 1.91
N HIS A 143 -9.12 1.93 0.62
CA HIS A 143 -10.10 0.96 0.14
C HIS A 143 -9.81 -0.46 0.62
N VAL A 144 -10.77 -1.12 1.24
CA VAL A 144 -10.55 -2.42 1.93
C VAL A 144 -11.57 -3.50 1.59
N GLY A 145 -11.15 -4.76 1.68
CA GLY A 145 -12.06 -5.91 1.69
C GLY A 145 -12.85 -6.06 3.00
N GLU A 146 -13.29 -7.29 3.27
CA GLU A 146 -13.99 -7.65 4.51
C GLU A 146 -13.19 -8.61 5.40
N VAL A 147 -12.31 -9.40 4.81
CA VAL A 147 -11.56 -10.45 5.50
C VAL A 147 -10.34 -9.83 6.18
N THR A 148 -10.07 -10.22 7.42
CA THR A 148 -8.89 -9.75 8.15
C THR A 148 -7.61 -10.43 7.65
N THR A 149 -6.44 -9.83 7.94
CA THR A 149 -5.15 -10.30 7.42
C THR A 149 -4.87 -11.76 7.78
N MET A 150 -5.14 -12.16 9.03
CA MET A 150 -4.84 -13.50 9.53
C MET A 150 -5.52 -14.64 8.70
N PRO A 151 -6.86 -14.67 8.55
CA PRO A 151 -7.52 -15.67 7.70
C PRO A 151 -7.27 -15.46 6.21
N LEU A 152 -7.15 -14.20 5.74
CA LEU A 152 -6.91 -13.91 4.32
C LEU A 152 -5.57 -14.48 3.85
N ALA A 153 -4.49 -14.17 4.59
CA ALA A 153 -3.14 -14.61 4.24
C ALA A 153 -3.06 -16.13 4.15
N ARG A 154 -3.62 -16.86 5.14
CA ARG A 154 -3.64 -18.33 5.10
C ARG A 154 -4.40 -18.88 3.90
N ALA A 155 -5.53 -18.29 3.55
CA ALA A 155 -6.32 -18.71 2.41
C ALA A 155 -5.59 -18.44 1.07
N VAL A 156 -4.93 -17.29 0.94
CA VAL A 156 -4.17 -16.92 -0.26
C VAL A 156 -2.94 -17.80 -0.41
N ILE A 157 -2.13 -17.94 0.64
CA ILE A 157 -0.91 -18.77 0.65
C ILE A 157 -1.22 -20.23 0.32
N ALA A 158 -2.36 -20.76 0.78
CA ALA A 158 -2.76 -22.12 0.45
C ALA A 158 -3.22 -22.30 -1.01
N ALA A 159 -3.48 -21.20 -1.74
CA ALA A 159 -4.07 -21.23 -3.07
C ALA A 159 -3.08 -20.97 -4.21
N VAL A 160 -1.86 -20.49 -3.91
CA VAL A 160 -0.84 -20.13 -4.89
C VAL A 160 0.56 -20.63 -4.49
N ASP A 161 1.42 -20.84 -5.47
CA ASP A 161 2.83 -21.23 -5.32
C ASP A 161 3.78 -20.01 -5.43
N ILE A 162 3.34 -18.92 -6.07
CA ILE A 162 4.09 -17.65 -6.14
C ILE A 162 4.20 -16.97 -4.76
N PRO A 163 5.24 -16.13 -4.53
CA PRO A 163 5.42 -15.46 -3.25
C PRO A 163 4.22 -14.57 -2.87
N VAL A 164 3.87 -14.58 -1.58
CA VAL A 164 2.79 -13.77 -1.02
C VAL A 164 3.35 -12.72 -0.07
N ILE A 165 3.03 -11.46 -0.35
CA ILE A 165 3.33 -10.31 0.49
C ILE A 165 2.07 -9.98 1.29
N ILE A 166 2.19 -9.91 2.61
CA ILE A 166 1.05 -9.69 3.50
C ILE A 166 0.90 -8.19 3.81
N ALA A 167 -0.30 -7.65 3.64
CA ALA A 167 -0.62 -6.25 3.90
C ALA A 167 -1.80 -6.09 4.87
N GLY A 168 -1.79 -4.98 5.60
CA GLY A 168 -2.82 -4.65 6.60
C GLY A 168 -2.48 -5.21 7.97
N GLY A 169 -2.52 -4.35 9.00
CA GLY A 169 -2.24 -4.79 10.38
C GLY A 169 -0.76 -4.83 10.77
N ILE A 170 0.16 -4.33 9.92
CA ILE A 170 1.61 -4.41 10.14
C ILE A 170 2.22 -3.01 10.22
N SER A 171 2.94 -2.71 11.30
CA SER A 171 3.65 -1.44 11.53
C SER A 171 5.05 -1.59 12.13
N ASP A 172 5.43 -2.79 12.57
CA ASP A 172 6.65 -3.06 13.34
C ASP A 172 7.25 -4.45 12.99
N GLY A 173 8.35 -4.82 13.65
CA GLY A 173 9.01 -6.11 13.39
C GLY A 173 8.24 -7.33 13.87
N HIS A 174 7.35 -7.19 14.86
CA HIS A 174 6.49 -8.27 15.31
C HIS A 174 5.44 -8.61 14.23
N GLY A 175 4.91 -7.59 13.56
CA GLY A 175 4.05 -7.78 12.40
C GLY A 175 4.75 -8.49 11.24
N LEU A 176 6.02 -8.16 10.97
CA LEU A 176 6.83 -8.88 9.98
C LEU A 176 7.07 -10.34 10.37
N ALA A 177 7.45 -10.60 11.63
CA ALA A 177 7.64 -11.96 12.13
C ALA A 177 6.32 -12.77 12.06
N ALA A 178 5.18 -12.16 12.39
CA ALA A 178 3.87 -12.79 12.28
C ALA A 178 3.51 -13.10 10.81
N ALA A 179 3.82 -12.20 9.88
CA ALA A 179 3.63 -12.44 8.45
C ALA A 179 4.45 -13.65 7.95
N PHE A 180 5.70 -13.78 8.39
CA PHE A 180 6.51 -14.96 8.08
C PHE A 180 5.97 -16.24 8.72
N ALA A 181 5.49 -16.19 9.96
CA ALA A 181 4.85 -17.33 10.61
C ALA A 181 3.56 -17.78 9.89
N LEU A 182 2.85 -16.85 9.27
CA LEU A 182 1.70 -17.13 8.41
C LEU A 182 2.08 -17.79 7.08
N GLY A 183 3.37 -17.82 6.72
CA GLY A 183 3.90 -18.31 5.45
C GLY A 183 4.05 -17.23 4.39
N GLY A 184 3.85 -15.96 4.74
CA GLY A 184 4.16 -14.83 3.86
C GLY A 184 5.67 -14.70 3.67
N GLU A 185 6.08 -14.14 2.53
CA GLU A 185 7.48 -13.95 2.18
C GLU A 185 7.88 -12.47 2.18
N GLY A 186 6.97 -11.59 2.57
CA GLY A 186 7.21 -10.17 2.74
C GLY A 186 6.00 -9.47 3.32
N VAL A 187 6.15 -8.17 3.55
CA VAL A 187 5.08 -7.32 4.07
C VAL A 187 4.93 -6.06 3.24
N GLN A 188 3.70 -5.54 3.15
CA GLN A 188 3.44 -4.21 2.63
C GLN A 188 2.84 -3.34 3.75
N LEU A 189 3.47 -2.20 4.02
CA LEU A 189 3.06 -1.26 5.04
C LEU A 189 2.64 0.05 4.39
N GLY A 190 1.58 0.68 4.93
CA GLY A 190 1.11 1.99 4.49
C GLY A 190 1.23 3.02 5.60
N THR A 191 0.40 2.87 6.64
CA THR A 191 0.24 3.85 7.72
C THR A 191 1.56 4.32 8.35
N VAL A 192 2.49 3.41 8.64
CA VAL A 192 3.78 3.78 9.26
C VAL A 192 4.64 4.66 8.34
N PHE A 193 4.57 4.44 7.02
CA PHE A 193 5.29 5.27 6.05
C PHE A 193 4.59 6.61 5.81
N CYS A 194 3.28 6.72 6.01
CA CYS A 194 2.63 8.03 6.06
C CYS A 194 3.18 8.89 7.21
N ALA A 195 3.50 8.26 8.34
CA ALA A 195 4.10 8.92 9.51
C ALA A 195 5.63 8.99 9.44
N SER A 196 6.23 9.04 8.24
CA SER A 196 7.67 9.26 8.08
C SER A 196 8.00 10.73 7.80
N GLU A 197 9.26 11.13 7.97
CA GLU A 197 9.72 12.48 7.62
C GLU A 197 9.62 12.75 6.11
N GLU A 198 9.98 11.75 5.29
CA GLU A 198 10.08 11.81 3.85
C GLU A 198 8.73 11.77 3.12
N ALA A 199 7.66 11.34 3.79
CA ALA A 199 6.32 11.42 3.23
C ALA A 199 5.94 12.88 2.94
N PRO A 200 5.65 13.24 1.67
CA PRO A 200 5.38 14.62 1.25
C PRO A 200 3.93 15.02 1.55
N ILE A 201 3.51 14.82 2.81
CA ILE A 201 2.17 15.13 3.30
C ILE A 201 2.27 16.15 4.44
N ALA A 202 1.23 16.93 4.61
CA ALA A 202 1.17 17.98 5.63
C ALA A 202 1.31 17.40 7.04
N GLN A 203 1.97 18.17 7.91
CA GLN A 203 2.28 17.79 9.27
C GLN A 203 1.03 17.35 10.08
N GLY A 204 -0.09 18.05 9.92
CA GLY A 204 -1.35 17.69 10.60
C GLY A 204 -1.87 16.29 10.25
N TYR A 205 -1.58 15.78 9.03
CA TYR A 205 -1.92 14.39 8.67
C TYR A 205 -1.06 13.40 9.46
N LYS A 206 0.25 13.66 9.56
CA LYS A 206 1.19 12.81 10.30
C LYS A 206 0.86 12.80 11.80
N GLU A 207 0.52 13.96 12.35
CA GLU A 207 0.11 14.11 13.76
C GLU A 207 -1.21 13.39 14.05
N ALA A 208 -2.17 13.40 13.11
CA ALA A 208 -3.39 12.63 13.26
C ALA A 208 -3.14 11.12 13.34
N ILE A 209 -2.10 10.60 12.66
CA ILE A 209 -1.70 9.19 12.78
C ILE A 209 -1.14 8.93 14.17
N VAL A 210 -0.20 9.76 14.63
CA VAL A 210 0.46 9.59 15.93
C VAL A 210 -0.51 9.71 17.11
N ASN A 211 -1.57 10.51 16.95
CA ASN A 211 -2.60 10.70 17.98
C ASN A 211 -3.78 9.73 17.85
N CYS A 212 -3.79 8.84 16.85
CA CYS A 212 -4.88 7.90 16.62
C CYS A 212 -4.80 6.71 17.58
N GLY A 213 -5.90 6.34 18.23
CA GLY A 213 -6.05 5.09 18.95
C GLY A 213 -6.37 3.89 18.04
N LEU A 214 -6.20 2.67 18.56
CA LEU A 214 -6.51 1.42 17.84
C LEU A 214 -7.97 1.31 17.38
N THR A 215 -8.90 1.95 18.12
CA THR A 215 -10.35 1.90 17.88
C THR A 215 -10.89 3.11 17.14
N ASP A 216 -10.05 4.07 16.76
CA ASP A 216 -10.50 5.36 16.24
C ASP A 216 -10.75 5.33 14.72
N THR A 217 -10.60 4.18 14.07
CA THR A 217 -10.86 4.01 12.65
C THR A 217 -12.16 3.28 12.39
N VAL A 218 -12.87 3.70 11.35
CA VAL A 218 -14.12 3.08 10.88
C VAL A 218 -14.02 2.75 9.39
N VAL A 219 -14.91 1.89 8.91
CA VAL A 219 -15.08 1.62 7.47
C VAL A 219 -16.45 2.13 7.06
N VAL A 220 -16.47 3.07 6.11
CA VAL A 220 -17.70 3.58 5.46
C VAL A 220 -17.77 3.07 4.03
N GLY A 221 -18.92 3.20 3.36
CA GLY A 221 -19.06 2.90 1.92
C GLY A 221 -19.23 1.42 1.56
N ARG A 222 -19.38 0.51 2.53
CA ARG A 222 -19.63 -0.93 2.27
C ARG A 222 -20.90 -1.16 1.44
N SER A 223 -22.00 -0.49 1.79
CA SER A 223 -23.32 -0.64 1.14
C SER A 223 -23.34 -0.23 -0.34
N ILE A 224 -22.41 0.65 -0.74
CA ILE A 224 -22.28 1.17 -2.11
C ILE A 224 -21.12 0.52 -2.88
N GLY A 225 -20.46 -0.49 -2.31
CA GLY A 225 -19.35 -1.19 -2.96
C GLY A 225 -18.07 -0.38 -3.08
N ALA A 226 -17.88 0.64 -2.24
CA ALA A 226 -16.66 1.44 -2.11
C ALA A 226 -16.22 1.54 -0.63
N PRO A 227 -15.93 0.40 0.02
CA PRO A 227 -15.49 0.38 1.42
C PRO A 227 -14.15 1.10 1.60
N VAL A 228 -14.10 2.11 2.47
CA VAL A 228 -12.87 2.86 2.79
C VAL A 228 -12.67 2.93 4.31
N ARG A 229 -11.48 2.55 4.79
CA ARG A 229 -11.04 2.74 6.18
C ARG A 229 -10.31 4.06 6.37
N LEU A 230 -10.71 4.77 7.42
CA LEU A 230 -10.21 6.08 7.77
C LEU A 230 -10.43 6.39 9.26
N ILE A 231 -9.77 7.42 9.79
CA ILE A 231 -10.00 7.94 11.15
C ILE A 231 -11.40 8.53 11.24
N GLN A 232 -12.15 8.17 12.28
CA GLN A 232 -13.46 8.71 12.54
C GLN A 232 -13.38 10.18 12.94
N ASN A 233 -14.13 11.04 12.24
CA ASN A 233 -14.37 12.44 12.60
C ASN A 233 -15.79 12.85 12.15
N ASP A 234 -16.15 14.12 12.37
CA ASP A 234 -17.47 14.64 12.00
C ASP A 234 -17.74 14.59 10.48
N MET A 235 -16.70 14.73 9.65
CA MET A 235 -16.84 14.64 8.18
C MET A 235 -17.15 13.22 7.72
N VAL A 236 -16.59 12.22 8.39
CA VAL A 236 -16.86 10.81 8.14
C VAL A 236 -18.29 10.45 8.53
N ALA A 237 -18.78 10.99 9.65
CA ALA A 237 -20.18 10.82 10.04
C ALA A 237 -21.13 11.40 8.98
N LYS A 238 -20.80 12.57 8.41
CA LYS A 238 -21.57 13.16 7.30
C LYS A 238 -21.52 12.30 6.03
N LEU A 239 -20.35 11.76 5.66
CA LEU A 239 -20.24 10.86 4.51
C LEU A 239 -21.12 9.60 4.69
N GLN A 240 -21.15 9.05 5.91
CA GLN A 240 -22.02 7.91 6.22
C GLN A 240 -23.51 8.30 6.12
N GLU A 241 -23.89 9.47 6.63
CA GLU A 241 -25.27 9.97 6.51
C GLU A 241 -25.68 10.22 5.04
N GLU A 242 -24.77 10.74 4.21
CA GLU A 242 -25.01 10.90 2.76
C GLU A 242 -25.22 9.54 2.08
N ILE A 243 -24.43 8.52 2.43
CA ILE A 243 -24.61 7.14 1.95
C ILE A 243 -25.98 6.60 2.38
N ASP A 244 -26.35 6.77 3.65
CA ASP A 244 -27.63 6.30 4.20
C ASP A 244 -28.83 7.00 3.52
N ASN A 245 -28.63 8.24 3.06
CA ASN A 245 -29.61 9.03 2.30
C ASN A 245 -29.56 8.77 0.78
N GLY A 246 -28.78 7.80 0.31
CA GLY A 246 -28.78 7.32 -1.07
C GLY A 246 -27.72 7.91 -1.99
N SER A 247 -26.64 8.49 -1.44
CA SER A 247 -25.47 8.90 -2.23
C SER A 247 -24.90 7.73 -3.04
N THR A 248 -24.60 7.98 -4.31
CA THR A 248 -24.03 6.98 -5.20
C THR A 248 -22.55 6.75 -4.93
N ARG A 249 -22.01 5.64 -5.44
CA ARG A 249 -20.57 5.36 -5.38
C ARG A 249 -19.71 6.50 -5.95
N ASP A 250 -20.10 7.04 -7.10
CA ASP A 250 -19.30 8.07 -7.78
C ASP A 250 -19.32 9.40 -7.02
N GLU A 251 -20.45 9.77 -6.43
CA GLU A 251 -20.58 10.94 -5.56
C GLU A 251 -19.72 10.78 -4.31
N PHE A 252 -19.79 9.62 -3.64
CA PHE A 252 -18.97 9.29 -2.48
C PHE A 252 -17.47 9.35 -2.82
N GLU A 253 -17.01 8.69 -3.87
CA GLU A 253 -15.59 8.65 -4.26
C GLU A 253 -15.04 10.05 -4.57
N LYS A 254 -15.87 10.91 -5.18
CA LYS A 254 -15.50 12.30 -5.46
C LYS A 254 -15.33 13.12 -4.18
N SER A 255 -16.29 13.04 -3.25
CA SER A 255 -16.22 13.72 -1.96
C SER A 255 -15.05 13.20 -1.12
N ASN A 256 -14.88 11.88 -1.07
CA ASN A 256 -13.78 11.18 -0.40
C ASN A 256 -12.42 11.68 -0.90
N LEU A 257 -12.20 11.72 -2.22
CA LEU A 257 -10.95 12.22 -2.79
C LEU A 257 -10.69 13.69 -2.43
N GLN A 258 -11.71 14.55 -2.50
CA GLN A 258 -11.56 15.97 -2.18
C GLN A 258 -11.17 16.20 -0.71
N MET A 259 -11.82 15.48 0.20
CA MET A 259 -11.52 15.56 1.64
C MET A 259 -10.15 14.95 1.97
N LEU A 260 -9.76 13.86 1.29
CA LEU A 260 -8.44 13.26 1.44
C LEU A 260 -7.34 14.24 1.01
N LEU A 261 -7.49 14.88 -0.15
CA LEU A 261 -6.54 15.89 -0.63
C LEU A 261 -6.45 17.09 0.31
N THR A 262 -7.55 17.47 0.96
CA THR A 262 -7.57 18.54 1.98
C THR A 262 -6.68 18.17 3.16
N ALA A 263 -6.83 16.96 3.71
CA ALA A 263 -5.99 16.50 4.81
C ALA A 263 -4.52 16.34 4.38
N ILE A 264 -4.26 15.71 3.23
CA ILE A 264 -2.91 15.45 2.72
C ILE A 264 -2.15 16.76 2.47
N THR A 265 -2.77 17.74 1.83
CA THR A 265 -2.06 18.95 1.36
C THR A 265 -2.06 20.09 2.37
N LYS A 266 -3.12 20.21 3.19
CA LYS A 266 -3.29 21.33 4.14
C LYS A 266 -3.10 20.91 5.59
N GLY A 267 -3.11 19.62 5.90
CA GLY A 267 -3.08 19.11 7.26
C GLY A 267 -4.39 19.34 8.02
N ASP A 268 -5.46 19.69 7.30
CA ASP A 268 -6.79 19.91 7.88
C ASP A 268 -7.50 18.55 8.01
N THR A 269 -7.32 17.93 9.18
CA THR A 269 -7.89 16.62 9.53
C THR A 269 -9.25 16.73 10.22
N GLU A 270 -9.69 17.96 10.53
CA GLU A 270 -11.03 18.25 11.05
C GLU A 270 -12.06 18.33 9.92
N ASN A 271 -11.72 18.99 8.81
CA ASN A 271 -12.58 19.13 7.63
C ASN A 271 -12.19 18.22 6.46
N GLY A 272 -11.07 17.51 6.58
CA GLY A 272 -10.64 16.46 5.66
C GLY A 272 -10.96 15.06 6.19
N ILE A 273 -10.39 14.05 5.52
CA ILE A 273 -10.40 12.66 5.97
C ILE A 273 -8.98 12.09 5.95
N VAL A 274 -8.69 11.19 6.89
CA VAL A 274 -7.38 10.57 7.06
C VAL A 274 -7.53 9.07 6.83
N THR A 275 -7.17 8.59 5.64
CA THR A 275 -7.24 7.17 5.28
C THR A 275 -6.01 6.44 5.80
N ILE A 276 -6.17 5.70 6.90
CA ILE A 276 -5.12 4.90 7.52
C ILE A 276 -5.66 3.59 8.10
N GLY A 277 -4.75 2.63 8.32
CA GLY A 277 -5.06 1.34 8.93
C GLY A 277 -5.12 1.39 10.46
N GLN A 278 -5.73 0.38 11.07
CA GLN A 278 -5.89 0.28 12.53
C GLN A 278 -4.56 0.35 13.31
N VAL A 279 -3.45 -0.05 12.67
CA VAL A 279 -2.10 0.06 13.22
C VAL A 279 -1.63 1.47 13.51
N ALA A 280 -2.38 2.51 13.12
CA ALA A 280 -2.13 3.88 13.57
C ALA A 280 -1.98 3.95 15.10
N GLY A 281 -2.76 3.16 15.86
CA GLY A 281 -2.67 3.06 17.31
C GLY A 281 -1.35 2.53 17.89
N ASN A 282 -0.47 1.97 17.05
CA ASN A 282 0.86 1.50 17.44
C ASN A 282 1.98 2.46 16.99
N ILE A 283 1.65 3.53 16.26
CA ILE A 283 2.61 4.47 15.71
C ILE A 283 2.61 5.72 16.60
N THR A 284 3.64 5.87 17.42
CA THR A 284 3.68 6.92 18.47
C THR A 284 4.57 8.10 18.15
N GLU A 285 5.25 8.09 17.00
CA GLU A 285 6.19 9.14 16.61
C GLU A 285 6.37 9.20 15.09
N ILE A 286 6.80 10.37 14.61
CA ILE A 286 7.23 10.59 13.23
C ILE A 286 8.75 10.36 13.19
N ARG A 287 9.22 9.52 12.27
CA ARG A 287 10.64 9.17 12.16
C ARG A 287 11.10 9.03 10.71
N PRO A 288 12.41 9.10 10.42
CA PRO A 288 12.95 8.80 9.10
C PRO A 288 12.59 7.38 8.63
N VAL A 289 12.33 7.21 7.33
CA VAL A 289 12.04 5.90 6.69
C VAL A 289 13.13 4.88 7.01
N LYS A 290 14.39 5.31 7.00
CA LYS A 290 15.51 4.43 7.32
C LYS A 290 15.40 3.84 8.72
N GLU A 291 15.06 4.66 9.72
CA GLU A 291 14.89 4.19 11.09
C GLU A 291 13.70 3.24 11.22
N ILE A 292 12.60 3.52 10.53
CA ILE A 292 11.43 2.65 10.48
C ILE A 292 11.80 1.26 9.93
N ILE A 293 12.52 1.20 8.81
CA ILE A 293 12.91 -0.07 8.19
C ILE A 293 13.93 -0.81 9.05
N ASP A 294 14.96 -0.12 9.55
CA ASP A 294 15.99 -0.72 10.40
C ASP A 294 15.36 -1.30 11.67
N SER A 295 14.41 -0.61 12.31
CA SER A 295 13.72 -1.10 13.51
C SER A 295 12.86 -2.31 13.21
N ILE A 296 12.06 -2.29 12.13
CA ILE A 296 11.24 -3.44 11.71
C ILE A 296 12.11 -4.68 11.49
N VAL A 297 13.24 -4.53 10.81
CA VAL A 297 14.15 -5.65 10.51
C VAL A 297 14.77 -6.21 11.80
N GLU A 298 15.24 -5.35 12.70
CA GLU A 298 15.90 -5.80 13.92
C GLU A 298 14.91 -6.42 14.91
N GLU A 299 13.76 -5.79 15.13
CA GLU A 299 12.69 -6.32 15.96
C GLU A 299 12.17 -7.66 15.41
N ALA A 300 12.06 -7.81 14.08
CA ALA A 300 11.64 -9.08 13.48
C ALA A 300 12.65 -10.19 13.73
N ARG A 301 13.95 -9.90 13.63
CA ARG A 301 15.01 -10.89 13.96
C ARG A 301 14.93 -11.32 15.42
N GLU A 302 14.71 -10.38 16.33
CA GLU A 302 14.54 -10.66 17.75
C GLU A 302 13.27 -11.49 18.00
N ALA A 303 12.13 -11.09 17.45
CA ALA A 303 10.86 -11.78 17.60
C ALA A 303 10.93 -13.23 17.08
N LEU A 304 11.54 -13.46 15.92
CA LEU A 304 11.74 -14.80 15.36
C LEU A 304 12.65 -15.66 16.24
N LYS A 305 13.72 -15.08 16.81
CA LYS A 305 14.63 -15.79 17.72
C LYS A 305 13.94 -16.16 19.05
N ASN A 306 13.03 -15.33 19.51
CA ASN A 306 12.34 -15.49 20.79
C ASN A 306 11.02 -16.29 20.67
N MET A 307 10.68 -16.81 19.48
CA MET A 307 9.48 -17.64 19.33
C MET A 307 9.54 -18.87 20.25
N PRO A 308 8.44 -19.20 20.96
CA PRO A 308 8.38 -20.41 21.78
C PRO A 308 8.60 -21.68 20.96
N SER A 309 9.32 -22.65 21.51
CA SER A 309 9.40 -24.00 20.96
C SER A 309 8.05 -24.72 21.07
N ILE A 310 7.66 -25.48 20.04
CA ILE A 310 6.45 -26.31 20.00
C ILE A 310 6.83 -27.79 20.04
#